data_AF-K0JXS5-F1
#
_entry.id   AF-K0JXS5-F1
#
_cell.length_a   1.000
_cell.length_b   1.000
_cell.length_c   1.000
_cell.angle_alpha   90.00
_cell.angle_beta   90.00
_cell.angle_gamma   90.00
#
_symmetry.space_group_name_H-M   'P 1'
#
loop_
_entity.id
_entity.type
_entity.pdbx_description
1 polymer ?
#
loop_
_entity_poly.entity_id
_entity_poly.type
_entity_poly.pdbx_seq_one_letter_code
_entity_poly.pdbx_strand_id
1 'polypeptide(L)'
;MSDFGRTATDDDAVERSLDLAWELFAAQPTHPKVAELALRVLTAQPERSSVSLLLANHREVCGQAGEARRLYLQVAGRRDHQFINAARALRHLALAEHDHPEALRWARAVLGEDQEGWGDWMELGFAQACCGEHEDGWRQLDEAVALCARTTPDQLPTALGQRAVHLLGSFAPPDRFVPAAEEAVRADAANSWVALMLGWSYLVQYRFADAEQLGLRLLRENPTEDLLQGLVGTARTMLRIVENAQAQDITLEDIRRTGAIESAWRQLRDQLLGTDLASALAALDDVMPADLRATLRPGVSISDLPDSDKLGSEVAEELAAWHDGQQPGSGAAWGLAESFRLMSAAEIIAMSTGIEADPAAHPDWPENEVWEQVMTDEAGAYLVVVAHGALVKRRPGHPDEPVAESMADWIWDRVADFGGRDPRPAPRRTEAPPTDLPAVPGTSLTGVITTMYAALGASERSAPYAELRGLFPGLTVRHSALDPVGSTPDGVDLALLDGLVKKVTVDLTLCPSADRVIAGLDLDGQRGPADAYVRSHGALPHNSWENRATGEVTVNYDLAEHRLGLQWQAGRLVRISVSAVGRSTAE
;
A
#
# COMPACT_ATOMS: atom_id res chain seq x y z
N MET A 1 68.08 43.05 8.15
CA MET A 1 67.87 42.47 6.82
C MET A 1 68.08 40.97 6.94
N SER A 2 66.99 40.20 7.00
CA SER A 2 66.89 38.75 6.72
C SER A 2 65.58 38.27 7.33
N ASP A 3 64.54 38.23 6.51
CA ASP A 3 63.37 37.33 6.54
C ASP A 3 62.20 38.04 5.86
N PHE A 4 61.96 37.75 4.58
CA PHE A 4 60.65 37.85 3.93
C PHE A 4 60.78 37.24 2.55
N GLY A 5 60.23 36.04 2.36
CA GLY A 5 60.22 35.39 1.05
C GLY A 5 60.14 33.87 1.07
N ARG A 6 59.40 33.25 2.01
CA ARG A 6 58.86 31.91 1.74
C ARG A 6 57.62 32.10 0.87
N THR A 7 57.81 31.99 -0.45
CA THR A 7 56.69 31.68 -1.35
C THR A 7 56.11 30.35 -0.87
N ALA A 8 54.83 30.37 -0.50
CA ALA A 8 54.09 29.15 -0.18
C ALA A 8 54.34 28.12 -1.29
N THR A 9 54.68 26.89 -0.92
CA THR A 9 54.85 25.80 -1.90
C THR A 9 53.52 25.59 -2.62
N ASP A 10 53.56 25.08 -3.86
CA ASP A 10 52.33 24.82 -4.63
C ASP A 10 51.36 23.93 -3.85
N ASP A 11 51.87 23.01 -3.03
CA ASP A 11 51.08 22.17 -2.11
C ASP A 11 50.32 22.99 -1.05
N ASP A 12 50.92 24.02 -0.45
CA ASP A 12 50.24 24.90 0.52
C ASP A 12 49.12 25.72 -0.13
N ALA A 13 49.22 26.00 -1.44
CA ALA A 13 48.17 26.69 -2.19
C ALA A 13 47.01 25.74 -2.57
N VAL A 14 47.32 24.47 -2.83
CA VAL A 14 46.34 23.41 -3.10
C VAL A 14 45.52 23.09 -1.84
N GLU A 15 46.17 22.90 -0.69
CA GLU A 15 45.45 22.61 0.57
C GLU A 15 44.56 23.80 1.00
N ARG A 16 45.05 25.04 0.91
CA ARG A 16 44.21 26.23 1.18
C ARG A 16 43.00 26.34 0.24
N SER A 17 43.15 25.91 -1.02
CA SER A 17 42.03 25.90 -1.97
C SER A 17 41.01 24.82 -1.62
N LEU A 18 41.47 23.66 -1.12
CA LEU A 18 40.61 22.59 -0.65
C LEU A 18 39.84 22.99 0.62
N ASP A 19 40.52 23.51 1.63
CA ASP A 19 39.89 23.94 2.89
C ASP A 19 38.81 24.99 2.62
N LEU A 20 39.14 26.00 1.80
CA LEU A 20 38.18 27.03 1.41
C LEU A 20 37.00 26.44 0.61
N ALA A 21 37.22 25.41 -0.22
CA ALA A 21 36.14 24.76 -0.96
C ALA A 21 35.16 24.05 -0.02
N TRP A 22 35.67 23.36 1.01
CA TRP A 22 34.85 22.69 2.03
C TRP A 22 34.12 23.68 2.93
N GLU A 23 34.82 24.71 3.43
CA GLU A 23 34.20 25.76 4.26
C GLU A 23 33.10 26.48 3.49
N LEU A 24 33.36 26.82 2.22
CA LEU A 24 32.38 27.47 1.38
C LEU A 24 31.21 26.54 1.04
N PHE A 25 31.46 25.25 0.78
CA PHE A 25 30.38 24.30 0.55
C PHE A 25 29.50 24.13 1.81
N ALA A 26 30.09 24.07 3.00
CA ALA A 26 29.33 24.00 4.25
C ALA A 26 28.48 25.25 4.50
N ALA A 27 28.96 26.44 4.11
CA ALA A 27 28.24 27.70 4.32
C ALA A 27 27.24 28.04 3.19
N GLN A 28 27.62 27.79 1.93
CA GLN A 28 26.87 28.13 0.71
C GLN A 28 27.08 27.04 -0.36
N PRO A 29 26.41 25.88 -0.24
CA PRO A 29 26.61 24.72 -1.12
C PRO A 29 26.49 25.01 -2.62
N THR A 30 25.62 25.95 -2.99
CA THR A 30 25.34 26.33 -4.38
C THR A 30 26.29 27.38 -4.95
N HIS A 31 27.22 27.91 -4.15
CA HIS A 31 28.08 29.00 -4.59
C HIS A 31 29.06 28.52 -5.69
N PRO A 32 29.13 29.18 -6.86
CA PRO A 32 29.88 28.69 -8.02
C PRO A 32 31.40 28.56 -7.77
N LYS A 33 31.91 29.29 -6.77
CA LYS A 33 33.32 29.21 -6.36
C LYS A 33 33.71 27.85 -5.77
N VAL A 34 32.76 27.08 -5.24
CA VAL A 34 33.03 25.70 -4.78
C VAL A 34 33.57 24.86 -5.94
N ALA A 35 32.87 24.86 -7.09
CA ALA A 35 33.33 24.16 -8.28
C ALA A 35 34.68 24.68 -8.80
N GLU A 36 34.89 26.00 -8.82
CA GLU A 36 36.15 26.59 -9.28
C GLU A 36 37.35 26.12 -8.43
N LEU A 37 37.20 26.13 -7.10
CA LEU A 37 38.23 25.71 -6.17
C LEU A 37 38.48 24.20 -6.25
N ALA A 38 37.42 23.39 -6.30
CA ALA A 38 37.52 21.94 -6.46
C ALA A 38 38.25 21.55 -7.77
N LEU A 39 37.89 22.18 -8.90
CA LEU A 39 38.54 21.93 -10.20
C LEU A 39 40.01 22.36 -10.19
N ARG A 40 40.35 23.46 -9.51
CA ARG A 40 41.74 23.89 -9.35
C ARG A 40 42.58 22.84 -8.62
N VAL A 41 42.05 22.28 -7.53
CA VAL A 41 42.71 21.19 -6.78
C VAL A 41 42.82 19.93 -7.64
N LEU A 42 41.75 19.54 -8.34
CA LEU A 42 41.75 18.37 -9.22
C LEU A 42 42.68 18.51 -10.43
N THR A 43 42.97 19.73 -10.89
CA THR A 43 43.96 19.97 -11.95
C THR A 43 45.37 19.62 -11.47
N ALA A 44 45.69 19.91 -10.21
CA ALA A 44 46.98 19.55 -9.60
C ALA A 44 47.00 18.08 -9.12
N GLN A 45 45.87 17.55 -8.65
CA GLN A 45 45.75 16.23 -8.04
C GLN A 45 44.49 15.49 -8.56
N PRO A 46 44.50 14.95 -9.80
CA PRO A 46 43.31 14.37 -10.44
C PRO A 46 42.74 13.13 -9.74
N GLU A 47 43.58 12.42 -8.98
CA GLU A 47 43.19 11.20 -8.26
C GLU A 47 42.63 11.45 -6.86
N ARG A 48 42.51 12.72 -6.42
CA ARG A 48 42.03 13.03 -5.07
C ARG A 48 40.51 12.86 -4.98
N SER A 49 40.09 11.68 -4.55
CA SER A 49 38.68 11.29 -4.45
C SER A 49 37.84 12.16 -3.53
N SER A 50 38.41 12.71 -2.43
CA SER A 50 37.66 13.61 -1.54
C SER A 50 37.22 14.91 -2.23
N VAL A 51 38.01 15.43 -3.18
CA VAL A 51 37.66 16.62 -3.95
C VAL A 51 36.71 16.30 -5.09
N SER A 52 36.85 15.12 -5.69
CA SER A 52 35.89 14.62 -6.68
C SER A 52 34.50 14.45 -6.05
N LEU A 53 34.45 13.93 -4.82
CA LEU A 53 33.23 13.82 -4.02
C LEU A 53 32.64 15.18 -3.67
N LEU A 54 33.45 16.15 -3.22
CA LEU A 54 33.00 17.53 -2.97
C LEU A 54 32.38 18.16 -4.22
N LEU A 55 33.05 18.03 -5.35
CA LEU A 55 32.54 18.55 -6.62
C LEU A 55 31.20 17.88 -6.98
N ALA A 56 31.09 16.57 -6.79
CA ALA A 56 29.86 15.83 -7.04
C ALA A 56 28.71 16.31 -6.15
N ASN A 57 28.94 16.48 -4.85
CA ASN A 57 27.94 17.04 -3.91
C ASN A 57 27.48 18.44 -4.34
N HIS A 58 28.42 19.31 -4.76
CA HIS A 58 28.07 20.64 -5.29
C HIS A 58 27.19 20.54 -6.55
N ARG A 59 27.53 19.64 -7.48
CA ARG A 59 26.76 19.43 -8.71
C ARG A 59 25.35 18.95 -8.39
N GLU A 60 25.20 18.03 -7.44
CA GLU A 60 23.90 17.55 -6.97
C GLU A 60 23.04 18.68 -6.41
N VAL A 61 23.56 19.48 -5.49
CA VAL A 61 22.80 20.60 -4.89
C VAL A 61 22.46 21.69 -5.92
N CYS A 62 23.25 21.83 -6.98
CA CYS A 62 22.95 22.71 -8.12
C CYS A 62 21.95 22.11 -9.13
N GLY A 63 21.35 20.95 -8.84
CA GLY A 63 20.39 20.28 -9.74
C GLY A 63 21.03 19.56 -10.92
N GLN A 64 22.35 19.31 -10.89
CA GLN A 64 23.10 18.65 -11.96
C GLN A 64 23.31 17.16 -11.66
N ALA A 65 22.21 16.44 -11.42
CA ALA A 65 22.19 15.05 -10.98
C ALA A 65 23.03 14.10 -11.86
N GLY A 66 22.92 14.20 -13.20
CA GLY A 66 23.69 13.36 -14.11
C GLY A 66 25.22 13.53 -14.00
N GLU A 67 25.67 14.76 -13.77
CA GLU A 67 27.11 15.04 -13.56
C GLU A 67 27.58 14.61 -12.17
N ALA A 68 26.75 14.81 -11.14
CA ALA A 68 27.02 14.30 -9.80
C ALA A 68 27.17 12.78 -9.81
N ARG A 69 26.22 12.06 -10.42
CA ARG A 69 26.26 10.59 -10.62
C ARG A 69 27.55 10.14 -11.28
N ARG A 70 27.97 10.79 -12.37
CA ARG A 70 29.21 10.47 -13.09
C ARG A 70 30.43 10.57 -12.17
N LEU A 71 30.52 11.63 -11.38
CA LEU A 71 31.62 11.85 -10.45
C LEU A 71 31.58 10.86 -9.27
N TYR A 72 30.41 10.58 -8.70
CA TYR A 72 30.28 9.57 -7.65
C TYR A 72 30.69 8.18 -8.14
N LEU A 73 30.25 7.77 -9.33
CA LEU A 73 30.65 6.49 -9.94
C LEU A 73 32.16 6.42 -10.17
N GLN A 74 32.79 7.52 -10.58
CA GLN A 74 34.25 7.60 -10.71
C GLN A 74 34.95 7.38 -9.36
N VAL A 75 34.48 8.01 -8.29
CA VAL A 75 35.03 7.81 -6.93
C VAL A 75 34.79 6.38 -6.46
N ALA A 76 33.58 5.85 -6.62
CA ALA A 76 33.24 4.48 -6.23
C ALA A 76 34.08 3.44 -7.01
N GLY A 77 34.37 3.69 -8.28
CA GLY A 77 35.20 2.80 -9.11
C GLY A 77 36.65 2.67 -8.62
N ARG A 78 37.18 3.67 -7.89
CA ARG A 78 38.54 3.65 -7.35
C ARG A 78 38.71 2.74 -6.13
N ARG A 79 37.62 2.41 -5.42
CA ARG A 79 37.65 1.55 -4.22
C ARG A 79 38.65 2.03 -3.15
N ASP A 80 38.79 3.34 -2.99
CA ASP A 80 39.63 3.93 -1.93
C ASP A 80 38.79 4.25 -0.67
N HIS A 81 39.39 4.93 0.30
CA HIS A 81 38.73 5.31 1.56
C HIS A 81 37.47 6.18 1.39
N GLN A 82 37.21 6.77 0.22
CA GLN A 82 35.98 7.51 -0.09
C GLN A 82 34.90 6.67 -0.76
N PHE A 83 35.18 5.39 -1.05
CA PHE A 83 34.23 4.47 -1.68
C PHE A 83 32.86 4.48 -1.00
N ILE A 84 32.83 4.32 0.33
CA ILE A 84 31.59 4.23 1.10
C ILE A 84 30.80 5.54 1.01
N ASN A 85 31.47 6.69 1.07
CA ASN A 85 30.79 7.99 0.97
C ASN A 85 30.19 8.20 -0.43
N ALA A 86 30.90 7.79 -1.48
CA ALA A 86 30.36 7.83 -2.84
C ALA A 86 29.20 6.84 -3.03
N ALA A 87 29.27 5.64 -2.44
CA ALA A 87 28.20 4.66 -2.49
C ALA A 87 26.94 5.15 -1.75
N ARG A 88 27.08 5.79 -0.59
CA ARG A 88 25.96 6.45 0.12
C ARG A 88 25.35 7.58 -0.70
N ALA A 89 26.17 8.42 -1.32
CA ALA A 89 25.68 9.48 -2.20
C ALA A 89 24.94 8.94 -3.43
N LEU A 90 25.44 7.85 -4.05
CA LEU A 90 24.75 7.16 -5.14
C LEU A 90 23.43 6.54 -4.71
N ARG A 91 23.36 5.95 -3.51
CA ARG A 91 22.09 5.48 -2.93
C ARG A 91 21.09 6.63 -2.78
N HIS A 92 21.50 7.74 -2.16
CA HIS A 92 20.62 8.89 -1.94
C HIS A 92 20.15 9.51 -3.26
N LEU A 93 21.05 9.64 -4.23
CA LEU A 93 20.72 10.14 -5.56
C LEU A 93 19.73 9.21 -6.28
N ALA A 94 19.91 7.90 -6.17
CA ALA A 94 18.99 6.92 -6.74
C ALA A 94 17.60 6.99 -6.07
N LEU A 95 17.52 7.13 -4.75
CA LEU A 95 16.24 7.33 -4.04
C LEU A 95 15.54 8.64 -4.46
N ALA A 96 16.28 9.74 -4.57
CA ALA A 96 15.75 11.03 -5.02
C ALA A 96 15.26 11.00 -6.48
N GLU A 97 15.83 10.12 -7.30
CA GLU A 97 15.43 9.88 -8.69
C GLU A 97 14.40 8.74 -8.83
N HIS A 98 13.96 8.17 -7.71
CA HIS A 98 13.07 7.00 -7.63
C HIS A 98 13.58 5.73 -8.36
N ASP A 99 14.90 5.60 -8.54
CA ASP A 99 15.53 4.36 -9.01
C ASP A 99 15.75 3.42 -7.82
N HIS A 100 14.64 2.84 -7.32
CA HIS A 100 14.64 1.96 -6.16
C HIS A 100 15.58 0.74 -6.32
N PRO A 101 15.66 0.06 -7.48
CA PRO A 101 16.60 -1.04 -7.69
C PRO A 101 18.06 -0.60 -7.58
N GLU A 102 18.43 0.56 -8.14
CA GLU A 102 19.79 1.08 -8.00
C GLU A 102 20.10 1.50 -6.55
N ALA A 103 19.13 2.13 -5.87
CA ALA A 103 19.27 2.47 -4.46
C ALA A 103 19.52 1.23 -3.60
N LEU A 104 18.75 0.16 -3.81
CA LEU A 104 18.91 -1.11 -3.10
C LEU A 104 20.29 -1.74 -3.37
N ARG A 105 20.77 -1.69 -4.62
CA ARG A 105 22.11 -2.18 -4.98
C ARG A 105 23.19 -1.45 -4.18
N TRP A 106 23.12 -0.12 -4.11
CA TRP A 106 24.11 0.67 -3.38
C TRP A 106 23.98 0.51 -1.86
N ALA A 107 22.76 0.37 -1.32
CA ALA A 107 22.54 0.08 0.09
C ALA A 107 23.21 -1.24 0.51
N ARG A 108 23.06 -2.30 -0.30
CA ARG A 108 23.75 -3.59 -0.08
C ARG A 108 25.27 -3.46 -0.20
N ALA A 109 25.76 -2.64 -1.15
CA ALA A 109 27.19 -2.39 -1.30
C ALA A 109 27.80 -1.68 -0.08
N VAL A 110 27.10 -0.70 0.50
CA VAL A 110 27.55 0.02 1.70
C VAL A 110 27.68 -0.91 2.91
N LEU A 111 26.68 -1.76 3.15
CA LEU A 111 26.70 -2.70 4.28
C LEU A 111 27.69 -3.86 4.11
N GLY A 112 28.10 -4.16 2.87
CA GLY A 112 29.12 -5.18 2.59
C GLY A 112 30.56 -4.79 2.95
N GLU A 113 30.84 -3.52 3.27
CA GLU A 113 32.19 -3.01 3.60
C GLU A 113 32.47 -3.00 5.12
N ASP A 114 31.94 -3.99 5.86
CA ASP A 114 32.05 -4.17 7.32
C ASP A 114 31.68 -2.89 8.12
N GLN A 115 30.47 -2.36 7.91
CA GLN A 115 29.95 -1.20 8.64
C GLN A 115 28.66 -1.53 9.42
N GLU A 116 28.64 -1.20 10.72
CA GLU A 116 27.49 -1.43 11.63
C GLU A 116 26.68 -0.16 11.91
N GLY A 117 26.61 0.78 10.95
CA GLY A 117 25.87 2.03 11.12
C GLY A 117 24.36 1.81 11.05
N TRP A 118 23.62 2.13 12.11
CA TRP A 118 22.16 2.01 12.13
C TRP A 118 21.46 2.79 11.00
N GLY A 119 22.00 3.94 10.59
CA GLY A 119 21.46 4.71 9.47
C GLY A 119 21.57 3.98 8.12
N ASP A 120 22.65 3.25 7.87
CA ASP A 120 22.77 2.45 6.64
C ASP A 120 21.87 1.22 6.64
N TRP A 121 21.60 0.64 7.82
CA TRP A 121 20.60 -0.41 8.00
C TRP A 121 19.19 0.09 7.71
N MET A 122 18.86 1.31 8.17
CA MET A 122 17.59 1.97 7.90
C MET A 122 17.37 2.17 6.40
N GLU A 123 18.37 2.72 5.72
CA GLU A 123 18.34 2.98 4.28
C GLU A 123 18.25 1.70 3.44
N LEU A 124 18.88 0.60 3.88
CA LEU A 124 18.67 -0.72 3.27
C LEU A 124 17.21 -1.17 3.38
N GLY A 125 16.65 -1.12 4.60
CA GLY A 125 15.27 -1.55 4.83
C GLY A 125 14.25 -0.76 4.01
N PHE A 126 14.47 0.55 3.89
CA PHE A 126 13.63 1.41 3.06
C PHE A 126 13.73 1.03 1.57
N ALA A 127 14.94 0.91 1.02
CA ALA A 127 15.13 0.53 -0.38
C ALA A 127 14.59 -0.88 -0.69
N GLN A 128 14.66 -1.81 0.25
CA GLN A 128 14.06 -3.15 0.13
C GLN A 128 12.54 -3.07 0.02
N ALA A 129 11.90 -2.32 0.92
CA ALA A 129 10.45 -2.15 0.90
C ALA A 129 9.99 -1.49 -0.41
N CYS A 130 10.69 -0.44 -0.87
CA CYS A 130 10.42 0.20 -2.16
C CYS A 130 10.63 -0.73 -3.37
N CYS A 131 11.42 -1.79 -3.26
CA CYS A 131 11.62 -2.82 -4.30
C CYS A 131 10.62 -3.98 -4.22
N GLY A 132 9.60 -3.92 -3.36
CA GLY A 132 8.57 -4.94 -3.23
C GLY A 132 8.85 -5.99 -2.16
N GLU A 133 9.99 -5.92 -1.46
CA GLU A 133 10.35 -6.77 -0.30
C GLU A 133 9.84 -6.12 1.01
N HIS A 134 8.54 -5.82 1.06
CA HIS A 134 7.93 -4.95 2.09
C HIS A 134 8.15 -5.44 3.52
N GLU A 135 7.74 -6.66 3.86
CA GLU A 135 7.83 -7.17 5.23
C GLU A 135 9.27 -7.28 5.73
N ASP A 136 10.18 -7.74 4.86
CA ASP A 136 11.60 -7.83 5.18
C ASP A 136 12.23 -6.45 5.34
N GLY A 137 11.90 -5.51 4.43
CA GLY A 137 12.32 -4.13 4.52
C GLY A 137 11.82 -3.46 5.81
N TRP A 138 10.55 -3.64 6.18
CA TRP A 138 10.01 -3.06 7.41
C TRP A 138 10.60 -3.69 8.68
N ARG A 139 10.87 -4.99 8.67
CA ARG A 139 11.59 -5.65 9.77
C ARG A 139 13.01 -5.10 9.90
N GLN A 140 13.69 -4.88 8.78
CA GLN A 140 15.01 -4.28 8.72
C GLN A 140 15.01 -2.85 9.31
N LEU A 141 13.96 -2.06 9.09
CA LEU A 141 13.79 -0.74 9.74
C LEU A 141 13.70 -0.87 11.28
N ASP A 142 12.94 -1.84 11.78
CA ASP A 142 12.84 -2.10 13.23
C ASP A 142 14.20 -2.54 13.82
N GLU A 143 14.94 -3.39 13.10
CA GLU A 143 16.28 -3.82 13.50
C GLU A 143 17.27 -2.66 13.53
N ALA A 144 17.17 -1.71 12.59
CA ALA A 144 17.97 -0.49 12.58
C ALA A 144 17.71 0.37 13.82
N VAL A 145 16.45 0.56 14.23
CA VAL A 145 16.10 1.25 15.48
C VAL A 145 16.68 0.52 16.70
N ALA A 146 16.55 -0.81 16.74
CA ALA A 146 17.09 -1.61 17.82
C ALA A 146 18.64 -1.53 17.88
N LEU A 147 19.30 -1.45 16.73
CA LEU A 147 20.75 -1.23 16.65
C LEU A 147 21.12 0.16 17.20
N CYS A 148 20.42 1.21 16.77
CA CYS A 148 20.61 2.57 17.28
C CYS A 148 20.46 2.64 18.80
N ALA A 149 19.44 1.98 19.36
CA ALA A 149 19.21 1.94 20.80
C ALA A 149 20.37 1.30 21.58
N ARG A 150 21.15 0.40 20.96
CA ARG A 150 22.31 -0.25 21.57
C ARG A 150 23.61 0.52 21.36
N THR A 151 23.83 1.06 20.16
CA THR A 151 25.12 1.65 19.76
C THR A 151 25.18 3.16 19.97
N THR A 152 24.04 3.85 19.81
CA THR A 152 23.97 5.32 19.86
C THR A 152 22.62 5.79 20.42
N PRO A 153 22.34 5.55 21.72
CA PRO A 153 21.03 5.79 22.32
C PRO A 153 20.55 7.25 22.20
N ASP A 154 21.48 8.21 22.20
CA ASP A 154 21.17 9.65 22.07
C ASP A 154 20.53 9.99 20.71
N GLN A 155 20.72 9.15 19.69
CA GLN A 155 20.11 9.31 18.36
C GLN A 155 18.79 8.53 18.19
N LEU A 156 18.32 7.85 19.25
CA LEU A 156 17.10 7.04 19.18
C LEU A 156 15.86 7.83 18.72
N PRO A 157 15.61 9.08 19.19
CA PRO A 157 14.48 9.87 18.68
C PRO A 157 14.57 10.10 17.16
N THR A 158 15.78 10.33 16.63
CA THR A 158 16.01 10.48 15.19
C THR A 158 15.74 9.18 14.44
N ALA A 159 16.23 8.04 14.94
CA ALA A 159 16.00 6.74 14.32
C ALA A 159 14.51 6.36 14.29
N LEU A 160 13.78 6.65 15.38
CA LEU A 160 12.32 6.43 15.45
C LEU A 160 11.58 7.30 14.43
N GLY A 161 11.95 8.57 14.31
CA GLY A 161 11.41 9.48 13.31
C GLY A 161 11.66 8.99 11.88
N GLN A 162 12.89 8.57 11.57
CA GLN A 162 13.25 8.04 10.26
C GLN A 162 12.49 6.75 9.93
N ARG A 163 12.34 5.82 10.89
CA ARG A 163 11.52 4.62 10.70
C ARG A 163 10.09 4.99 10.29
N ALA A 164 9.45 5.94 10.96
CA ALA A 164 8.10 6.37 10.62
C ALA A 164 8.03 6.99 9.21
N VAL A 165 9.01 7.83 8.84
CA VAL A 165 9.13 8.41 7.49
C VAL A 165 9.25 7.31 6.42
N HIS A 166 10.14 6.34 6.62
CA HIS A 166 10.37 5.26 5.67
C HIS A 166 9.19 4.29 5.56
N LEU A 167 8.48 4.02 6.65
CA LEU A 167 7.23 3.25 6.61
C LEU A 167 6.18 3.96 5.74
N LEU A 168 6.01 5.27 5.91
CA LEU A 168 5.08 6.03 5.08
C LEU A 168 5.51 6.02 3.60
N GLY A 169 6.79 6.33 3.32
CA GLY A 169 7.33 6.39 1.95
C GLY A 169 7.35 5.04 1.23
N SER A 170 7.26 3.92 1.96
CA SER A 170 7.15 2.57 1.40
C SER A 170 5.72 2.01 1.39
N PHE A 171 4.72 2.87 1.60
CA PHE A 171 3.29 2.52 1.62
C PHE A 171 2.93 1.47 2.68
N ALA A 172 3.56 1.54 3.85
CA ALA A 172 3.14 0.73 4.99
C ALA A 172 1.68 1.02 5.38
N PRO A 173 0.90 -0.01 5.75
CA PRO A 173 -0.49 0.20 6.14
C PRO A 173 -0.59 0.97 7.47
N PRO A 174 -1.72 1.63 7.76
CA PRO A 174 -1.92 2.38 9.00
C PRO A 174 -1.57 1.58 10.26
N ASP A 175 -1.89 0.28 10.30
CA ASP A 175 -1.61 -0.58 11.47
C ASP A 175 -0.12 -0.79 11.76
N ARG A 176 0.74 -0.59 10.74
CA ARG A 176 2.20 -0.62 10.89
C ARG A 176 2.76 0.78 11.16
N PHE A 177 2.24 1.79 10.47
CA PHE A 177 2.71 3.17 10.56
C PHE A 177 2.35 3.83 11.90
N VAL A 178 1.09 3.72 12.35
CA VAL A 178 0.58 4.44 13.52
C VAL A 178 1.37 4.15 14.79
N PRO A 179 1.64 2.87 15.18
CA PRO A 179 2.44 2.60 16.38
C PRO A 179 3.85 3.18 16.30
N ALA A 180 4.49 3.11 15.12
CA ALA A 180 5.82 3.65 14.91
C ALA A 180 5.87 5.18 15.00
N ALA A 181 4.87 5.85 14.42
CA ALA A 181 4.73 7.30 14.47
C ALA A 181 4.38 7.80 15.89
N GLU A 182 3.53 7.09 16.63
CA GLU A 182 3.26 7.39 18.04
C GLU A 182 4.55 7.31 18.90
N GLU A 183 5.39 6.30 18.65
CA GLU A 183 6.69 6.17 19.32
C GLU A 183 7.63 7.33 18.98
N ALA A 184 7.72 7.68 17.70
CA ALA A 184 8.53 8.81 17.23
C ALA A 184 8.09 10.15 17.85
N VAL A 185 6.79 10.47 17.82
CA VAL A 185 6.25 11.72 18.37
C VAL A 185 6.37 11.79 19.89
N ARG A 186 6.34 10.63 20.58
CA ARG A 186 6.59 10.56 22.03
C ARG A 186 8.06 10.81 22.36
N ALA A 187 8.97 10.32 21.53
CA ALA A 187 10.41 10.51 21.70
C ALA A 187 10.86 11.93 21.33
N ASP A 188 10.27 12.52 20.28
CA ASP A 188 10.51 13.89 19.83
C ASP A 188 9.21 14.54 19.36
N ALA A 189 8.64 15.41 20.20
CA ALA A 189 7.42 16.12 19.89
C ALA A 189 7.60 17.21 18.81
N ALA A 190 8.85 17.63 18.52
CA ALA A 190 9.14 18.67 17.53
C ALA A 190 9.10 18.17 16.09
N ASN A 191 8.97 16.86 15.87
CA ASN A 191 8.80 16.29 14.54
C ASN A 191 7.38 16.52 14.00
N SER A 192 7.14 17.74 13.52
CA SER A 192 5.83 18.22 13.05
C SER A 192 5.29 17.43 11.85
N TRP A 193 6.18 16.98 10.96
CA TRP A 193 5.79 16.21 9.77
C TRP A 193 5.26 14.82 10.14
N VAL A 194 5.98 14.05 10.97
CA VAL A 194 5.48 12.74 11.43
C VAL A 194 4.19 12.90 12.23
N ALA A 195 4.10 13.96 13.06
CA ALA A 195 2.91 14.24 13.84
C ALA A 195 1.69 14.61 12.98
N LEU A 196 1.88 15.35 11.88
CA LEU A 196 0.81 15.64 10.91
C LEU A 196 0.27 14.34 10.30
N MET A 197 1.17 13.48 9.80
CA MET A 197 0.77 12.21 9.18
C MET A 197 0.13 11.23 10.17
N LEU A 198 0.58 11.23 11.42
CA LEU A 198 -0.07 10.49 12.51
C LEU A 198 -1.50 10.96 12.74
N GLY A 199 -1.73 12.28 12.75
CA GLY A 199 -3.07 12.85 12.94
C GLY A 199 -4.06 12.41 11.87
N TRP A 200 -3.65 12.43 10.60
CA TRP A 200 -4.47 11.94 9.50
C TRP A 200 -4.65 10.42 9.52
N SER A 201 -3.64 9.66 9.94
CA SER A 201 -3.78 8.21 10.14
C SER A 201 -4.78 7.85 11.24
N TYR A 202 -4.90 8.67 12.29
CA TYR A 202 -5.94 8.48 13.30
C TYR A 202 -7.35 8.61 12.72
N LEU A 203 -7.57 9.47 11.73
CA LEU A 203 -8.87 9.56 11.06
C LEU A 203 -9.21 8.23 10.37
N VAL A 204 -8.26 7.62 9.66
CA VAL A 204 -8.44 6.31 8.98
C VAL A 204 -8.66 5.17 9.98
N GLN A 205 -8.10 5.26 11.18
CA GLN A 205 -8.39 4.30 12.27
C GLN A 205 -9.66 4.67 13.07
N TYR A 206 -10.43 5.68 12.63
CA TYR A 206 -11.65 6.15 13.29
C TYR A 206 -11.42 6.68 14.71
N ARG A 207 -10.18 7.09 15.01
CA ARG A 207 -9.73 7.68 16.28
C ARG A 207 -9.87 9.21 16.23
N PHE A 208 -11.08 9.71 15.95
CA PHE A 208 -11.32 11.13 15.66
C PHE A 208 -10.94 12.08 16.80
N ALA A 209 -11.13 11.67 18.06
CA ALA A 209 -10.73 12.46 19.23
C ALA A 209 -9.20 12.61 19.32
N ASP A 210 -8.46 11.54 19.04
CA ASP A 210 -6.99 11.57 19.04
C ASP A 210 -6.48 12.48 17.91
N ALA A 211 -7.11 12.41 16.74
CA ALA A 211 -6.82 13.28 15.60
C ALA A 211 -7.05 14.78 15.94
N GLU A 212 -8.20 15.11 16.54
CA GLU A 212 -8.50 16.49 16.96
C GLU A 212 -7.49 16.97 18.00
N GLN A 213 -7.22 16.18 19.04
CA GLN A 213 -6.30 16.56 20.12
C GLN A 213 -4.89 16.81 19.59
N LEU A 214 -4.40 15.93 18.70
CA LEU A 214 -3.09 16.08 18.08
C LEU A 214 -3.04 17.30 17.16
N GLY A 215 -4.04 17.49 16.30
CA GLY A 215 -4.14 18.65 15.41
C GLY A 215 -4.18 19.98 16.17
N LEU A 216 -4.97 20.07 17.25
CA LEU A 216 -5.02 21.26 18.10
C LEU A 216 -3.71 21.54 18.82
N ARG A 217 -2.94 20.51 19.20
CA ARG A 217 -1.59 20.69 19.74
C ARG A 217 -0.69 21.33 18.68
N LEU A 218 -0.67 20.78 17.47
CA LEU A 218 0.20 21.25 16.38
C LEU A 218 -0.18 22.67 15.91
N LEU A 219 -1.47 23.02 15.88
CA LEU A 219 -1.91 24.40 15.56
C LEU A 219 -1.47 25.44 16.60
N ARG A 220 -1.14 25.06 17.84
CA ARG A 220 -0.54 26.00 18.80
C ARG A 220 0.89 26.36 18.44
N GLU A 221 1.58 25.47 17.72
CA GLU A 221 2.96 25.66 17.26
C GLU A 221 2.96 26.37 15.89
N ASN A 222 2.07 25.96 14.98
CA ASN A 222 1.90 26.58 13.66
C ASN A 222 0.41 26.82 13.33
N PRO A 223 -0.16 27.98 13.72
CA PRO A 223 -1.60 28.24 13.59
C PRO A 223 -2.09 28.48 12.16
N THR A 224 -1.17 28.77 11.23
CA THR A 224 -1.48 29.11 9.83
C THR A 224 -1.35 27.92 8.87
N GLU A 225 -1.11 26.71 9.39
CA GLU A 225 -0.95 25.52 8.54
C GLU A 225 -2.31 24.97 8.11
N ASP A 226 -2.62 25.10 6.82
CA ASP A 226 -3.92 24.73 6.25
C ASP A 226 -4.22 23.24 6.40
N LEU A 227 -3.20 22.37 6.26
CA LEU A 227 -3.37 20.92 6.44
C LEU A 227 -3.78 20.56 7.88
N LEU A 228 -3.29 21.30 8.87
CA LEU A 228 -3.66 21.10 10.28
C LEU A 228 -5.06 21.63 10.59
N GLN A 229 -5.45 22.74 9.96
CA GLN A 229 -6.83 23.25 10.05
C GLN A 229 -7.82 22.25 9.42
N GLY A 230 -7.47 21.70 8.25
CA GLY A 230 -8.21 20.63 7.58
C GLY A 230 -8.37 19.40 8.46
N LEU A 231 -7.28 18.91 9.06
CA LEU A 231 -7.29 17.78 10.00
C LEU A 231 -8.30 17.98 11.15
N VAL A 232 -8.21 19.13 11.84
CA VAL A 232 -9.11 19.45 12.96
C VAL A 232 -10.56 19.63 12.49
N GLY A 233 -10.77 20.26 11.33
CA GLY A 233 -12.08 20.42 10.72
C GLY A 233 -12.76 19.09 10.39
N THR A 234 -12.02 18.17 9.77
CA THR A 234 -12.48 16.82 9.44
C THR A 234 -12.76 16.01 10.71
N ALA A 235 -11.84 16.01 11.68
CA ALA A 235 -12.03 15.32 12.95
C ALA A 235 -13.32 15.75 13.67
N ARG A 236 -13.57 17.06 13.78
CA ARG A 236 -14.78 17.61 14.40
C ARG A 236 -16.05 17.29 13.64
N THR A 237 -15.97 17.30 12.31
CA THR A 237 -17.11 16.95 11.45
C THR A 237 -17.49 15.50 11.68
N MET A 238 -16.51 14.59 11.69
CA MET A 238 -16.73 13.18 11.94
C MET A 238 -17.23 12.90 13.37
N LEU A 239 -16.68 13.55 14.39
CA LEU A 239 -17.19 13.46 15.76
C LEU A 239 -18.68 13.85 15.82
N ARG A 240 -19.05 14.98 15.19
CA ARG A 240 -20.44 15.43 15.13
C ARG A 240 -21.34 14.47 14.36
N ILE A 241 -20.85 13.90 13.25
CA ILE A 241 -21.59 12.88 12.49
C ILE A 241 -21.85 11.68 13.39
N VAL A 242 -20.84 11.15 14.08
CA VAL A 242 -20.98 10.01 14.99
C VAL A 242 -21.94 10.31 16.14
N GLU A 243 -21.88 11.51 16.72
CA GLU A 243 -22.80 11.96 17.78
C GLU A 243 -24.25 12.05 17.28
N ASN A 244 -24.47 12.61 16.08
CA ASN A 244 -25.80 12.73 15.48
C ASN A 244 -26.34 11.40 14.94
N ALA A 245 -25.45 10.52 14.49
CA ALA A 245 -25.74 9.21 13.94
C ALA A 245 -26.37 8.28 14.99
N GLN A 246 -26.02 8.45 16.27
CA GLN A 246 -26.70 7.78 17.39
C GLN A 246 -28.20 8.09 17.45
N ALA A 247 -28.64 9.23 16.91
CA ALA A 247 -30.06 9.59 16.81
C ALA A 247 -30.73 9.13 15.50
N GLN A 248 -29.96 8.67 14.51
CA GLN A 248 -30.41 8.34 13.15
C GLN A 248 -30.12 6.89 12.71
N ASP A 249 -29.67 6.04 13.63
CA ASP A 249 -29.33 4.62 13.36
C ASP A 249 -28.21 4.42 12.32
N ILE A 250 -27.36 5.44 12.14
CA ILE A 250 -26.16 5.36 11.29
C ILE A 250 -25.01 4.80 12.14
N THR A 251 -24.34 3.76 11.68
CA THR A 251 -23.23 3.13 12.40
C THR A 251 -21.87 3.65 11.90
N LEU A 252 -20.80 3.44 12.69
CA LEU A 252 -19.43 3.69 12.22
C LEU A 252 -19.11 2.88 10.96
N GLU A 253 -19.70 1.69 10.82
CA GLU A 253 -19.52 0.84 9.63
C GLU A 253 -20.15 1.45 8.38
N ASP A 254 -21.26 2.19 8.52
CA ASP A 254 -21.86 2.93 7.41
C ASP A 254 -20.96 4.10 6.96
N ILE A 255 -20.27 4.75 7.91
CA ILE A 255 -19.26 5.76 7.59
C ILE A 255 -18.06 5.10 6.89
N ARG A 256 -17.57 3.96 7.40
CA ARG A 256 -16.47 3.20 6.76
C ARG A 256 -16.78 2.83 5.32
N ARG A 257 -18.01 2.38 5.10
CA ARG A 257 -18.52 1.99 3.80
C ARG A 257 -18.44 3.10 2.74
N THR A 258 -18.41 4.37 3.14
CA THR A 258 -18.24 5.49 2.20
C THR A 258 -16.82 5.57 1.63
N GLY A 259 -15.81 5.10 2.37
CA GLY A 259 -14.40 5.19 1.98
C GLY A 259 -13.85 6.61 1.84
N ALA A 260 -14.58 7.64 2.27
CA ALA A 260 -14.22 9.04 2.07
C ALA A 260 -12.95 9.42 2.85
N ILE A 261 -12.79 8.88 4.06
CA ILE A 261 -11.63 9.17 4.93
C ILE A 261 -10.37 8.48 4.39
N GLU A 262 -10.52 7.23 3.94
CA GLU A 262 -9.47 6.45 3.29
C GLU A 262 -8.99 7.13 2.00
N SER A 263 -9.92 7.67 1.21
CA SER A 263 -9.62 8.39 -0.03
C SER A 263 -8.84 9.67 0.27
N ALA A 264 -9.31 10.51 1.21
CA ALA A 264 -8.63 11.74 1.62
C ALA A 264 -7.23 11.47 2.19
N TRP A 265 -7.07 10.41 3.00
CA TRP A 265 -5.76 10.00 3.49
C TRP A 265 -4.83 9.59 2.36
N ARG A 266 -5.31 8.78 1.42
CA ARG A 266 -4.51 8.36 0.26
C ARG A 266 -4.09 9.57 -0.57
N GLN A 267 -5.02 10.46 -0.90
CA GLN A 267 -4.75 11.68 -1.65
C GLN A 267 -3.67 12.54 -0.97
N LEU A 268 -3.78 12.76 0.35
CA LEU A 268 -2.77 13.51 1.10
C LEU A 268 -1.40 12.81 1.09
N ARG A 269 -1.38 11.50 1.33
CA ARG A 269 -0.14 10.70 1.29
C ARG A 269 0.51 10.83 -0.08
N ASP A 270 -0.28 10.64 -1.14
CA ASP A 270 0.21 10.63 -2.51
C ASP A 270 0.70 12.03 -2.92
N GLN A 271 0.01 13.10 -2.52
CA GLN A 271 0.44 14.48 -2.72
C GLN A 271 1.79 14.76 -2.05
N LEU A 272 1.97 14.29 -0.81
CA LEU A 272 3.22 14.47 -0.08
C LEU A 272 4.38 13.65 -0.64
N LEU A 273 4.08 12.54 -1.31
CA LEU A 273 5.06 11.66 -1.95
C LEU A 273 5.27 11.98 -3.43
N GLY A 274 4.52 12.93 -4.00
CA GLY A 274 4.54 13.25 -5.44
C GLY A 274 4.05 12.10 -6.31
N THR A 275 3.16 11.26 -5.78
CA THR A 275 2.52 10.14 -6.48
C THR A 275 1.04 10.39 -6.75
N ASP A 276 0.54 11.60 -6.48
CA ASP A 276 -0.82 12.03 -6.76
C ASP A 276 -1.11 12.15 -8.27
N LEU A 277 -2.37 12.39 -8.62
CA LEU A 277 -2.83 12.49 -10.00
C LEU A 277 -2.13 13.62 -10.77
N ALA A 278 -1.96 14.81 -10.19
CA ALA A 278 -1.33 15.96 -10.85
C ALA A 278 0.12 15.62 -11.22
N SER A 279 0.84 15.02 -10.27
CA SER A 279 2.20 14.54 -10.47
C SER A 279 2.27 13.47 -11.55
N ALA A 280 1.31 12.54 -11.57
CA ALA A 280 1.22 11.48 -12.59
C ALA A 280 0.95 12.04 -13.99
N LEU A 281 0.03 13.00 -14.13
CA LEU A 281 -0.29 13.66 -15.40
C LEU A 281 0.88 14.48 -15.93
N ALA A 282 1.57 15.23 -15.06
CA ALA A 282 2.77 15.96 -15.43
C ALA A 282 3.89 15.02 -15.91
N ALA A 283 4.09 13.89 -15.23
CA ALA A 283 5.06 12.88 -15.67
C ALA A 283 4.65 12.20 -16.99
N LEU A 284 3.34 12.00 -17.22
CA LEU A 284 2.82 11.45 -18.46
C LEU A 284 3.10 12.38 -19.64
N ASP A 285 2.98 13.70 -19.48
CA ASP A 285 3.23 14.67 -20.55
C ASP A 285 4.65 14.56 -21.15
N ASP A 286 5.64 14.24 -20.32
CA ASP A 286 7.04 14.08 -20.72
C ASP A 286 7.28 12.84 -21.59
N VAL A 287 6.50 11.78 -21.39
CA VAL A 287 6.69 10.48 -22.06
C VAL A 287 5.57 10.10 -23.02
N MET A 288 4.50 10.90 -23.10
CA MET A 288 3.31 10.57 -23.87
C MET A 288 3.63 10.39 -25.37
N PRO A 289 3.20 9.27 -25.99
CA PRO A 289 3.34 9.05 -27.43
C PRO A 289 2.69 10.15 -28.27
N ALA A 290 3.29 10.47 -29.42
CA ALA A 290 2.79 11.51 -30.32
C ALA A 290 1.37 11.21 -30.84
N ASP A 291 1.07 9.94 -31.12
CA ASP A 291 -0.24 9.50 -31.60
C ASP A 291 -1.33 9.69 -30.54
N LEU A 292 -1.05 9.38 -29.27
CA LEU A 292 -1.97 9.66 -28.17
C LEU A 292 -2.18 11.16 -28.01
N ARG A 293 -1.10 11.95 -27.95
CA ARG A 293 -1.17 13.40 -27.81
C ARG A 293 -2.00 14.07 -28.91
N ALA A 294 -1.95 13.55 -30.14
CA ALA A 294 -2.72 14.08 -31.27
C ALA A 294 -4.24 13.86 -31.15
N THR A 295 -4.68 12.92 -30.31
CA THR A 295 -6.10 12.59 -30.11
C THR A 295 -6.75 13.35 -28.95
N LEU A 296 -5.93 13.89 -28.05
CA LEU A 296 -6.36 14.63 -26.87
C LEU A 296 -6.78 16.06 -27.23
N ARG A 297 -7.84 16.54 -26.59
CA ARG A 297 -8.29 17.92 -26.74
C ARG A 297 -7.56 18.81 -25.72
N PRO A 298 -7.33 20.10 -26.01
CA PRO A 298 -6.81 21.03 -25.01
C PRO A 298 -7.67 21.01 -23.74
N GLY A 299 -7.04 21.13 -22.58
CA GLY A 299 -7.74 21.27 -21.30
C GLY A 299 -8.61 22.53 -21.23
N VAL A 300 -9.56 22.51 -20.31
CA VAL A 300 -10.53 23.60 -20.10
C VAL A 300 -10.43 24.20 -18.70
N SER A 301 -10.73 25.49 -18.58
CA SER A 301 -10.87 26.11 -17.25
C SER A 301 -12.22 25.75 -16.66
N ILE A 302 -12.20 25.05 -15.53
CA ILE A 302 -13.41 24.53 -14.88
C ILE A 302 -14.34 25.66 -14.43
N SER A 303 -13.77 26.81 -14.05
CA SER A 303 -14.52 28.02 -13.70
C SER A 303 -15.44 28.53 -14.81
N ASP A 304 -15.15 28.16 -16.05
CA ASP A 304 -15.82 28.68 -17.24
C ASP A 304 -16.83 27.66 -17.81
N LEU A 305 -16.91 26.46 -17.22
CA LEU A 305 -17.87 25.43 -17.60
C LEU A 305 -19.22 25.68 -16.90
N PRO A 306 -20.33 25.79 -17.66
CA PRO A 306 -21.65 25.75 -17.07
C PRO A 306 -21.90 24.36 -16.46
N ASP A 307 -22.59 24.31 -15.32
CA ASP A 307 -22.91 23.07 -14.59
C ASP A 307 -21.66 22.25 -14.19
N SER A 308 -20.56 22.94 -13.87
CA SER A 308 -19.30 22.32 -13.44
C SER A 308 -19.44 21.46 -12.18
N ASP A 309 -20.46 21.72 -11.35
CA ASP A 309 -20.84 20.92 -10.19
C ASP A 309 -21.24 19.48 -10.54
N LYS A 310 -21.57 19.21 -11.82
CA LYS A 310 -21.95 17.88 -12.32
C LYS A 310 -20.81 17.06 -12.93
N LEU A 311 -19.60 17.64 -13.00
CA LEU A 311 -18.43 16.99 -13.59
C LEU A 311 -17.85 15.89 -12.69
N GLY A 312 -17.98 16.03 -11.38
CA GLY A 312 -17.15 15.36 -10.38
C GLY A 312 -16.30 16.40 -9.65
N SER A 313 -15.85 16.09 -8.43
CA SER A 313 -15.20 17.07 -7.55
C SER A 313 -13.69 16.88 -7.40
N GLU A 314 -13.14 15.75 -7.87
CA GLU A 314 -11.71 15.46 -7.69
C GLU A 314 -11.05 15.01 -9.00
N VAL A 315 -11.34 13.81 -9.49
CA VAL A 315 -10.60 13.18 -10.58
C VAL A 315 -11.04 13.71 -11.94
N ALA A 316 -12.35 13.77 -12.18
CA ALA A 316 -12.89 14.21 -13.46
C ALA A 316 -12.57 15.70 -13.74
N GLU A 317 -12.58 16.53 -12.70
CA GLU A 317 -12.19 17.94 -12.79
C GLU A 317 -10.72 18.08 -13.22
N GLU A 318 -9.83 17.36 -12.55
CA GLU A 318 -8.40 17.41 -12.80
C GLU A 318 -8.03 16.88 -14.21
N LEU A 319 -8.68 15.80 -14.64
CA LEU A 319 -8.52 15.26 -15.99
C LEU A 319 -9.01 16.24 -17.06
N ALA A 320 -10.16 16.88 -16.87
CA ALA A 320 -10.69 17.86 -17.82
C ALA A 320 -9.82 19.14 -17.90
N ALA A 321 -9.24 19.55 -16.76
CA ALA A 321 -8.29 20.66 -16.71
C ALA A 321 -6.99 20.34 -17.46
N TRP A 322 -6.54 19.08 -17.45
CA TRP A 322 -5.39 18.61 -18.21
C TRP A 322 -5.72 18.46 -19.72
N HIS A 323 -6.70 17.63 -20.05
CA HIS A 323 -7.18 17.42 -21.41
C HIS A 323 -8.70 17.16 -21.41
N ASP A 324 -9.47 18.00 -22.10
CA ASP A 324 -10.94 17.91 -22.16
C ASP A 324 -11.43 16.77 -23.07
N GLY A 325 -11.07 15.56 -22.70
CA GLY A 325 -11.43 14.35 -23.40
C GLY A 325 -10.60 14.09 -24.66
N GLN A 326 -11.04 13.03 -25.34
CA GLN A 326 -10.37 12.46 -26.50
C GLN A 326 -11.37 12.26 -27.64
N GLN A 327 -10.90 12.30 -28.89
CA GLN A 327 -11.79 12.07 -30.05
C GLN A 327 -12.47 10.68 -29.98
N PRO A 328 -13.80 10.58 -30.25
CA PRO A 328 -14.47 9.28 -30.36
C PRO A 328 -13.76 8.31 -31.31
N GLY A 329 -13.72 7.02 -30.97
CA GLY A 329 -13.03 5.98 -31.74
C GLY A 329 -11.49 5.98 -31.64
N SER A 330 -10.88 6.87 -30.84
CA SER A 330 -9.41 6.95 -30.73
C SER A 330 -8.80 6.29 -29.48
N GLY A 331 -9.60 5.61 -28.66
CA GLY A 331 -9.15 5.00 -27.40
C GLY A 331 -8.01 3.98 -27.55
N ALA A 332 -7.85 3.36 -28.73
CA ALA A 332 -6.72 2.47 -29.02
C ALA A 332 -5.34 3.17 -28.93
N ALA A 333 -5.29 4.51 -28.97
CA ALA A 333 -4.05 5.27 -28.86
C ALA A 333 -3.36 5.12 -27.48
N TRP A 334 -4.08 4.67 -26.46
CA TRP A 334 -3.50 4.30 -25.16
C TRP A 334 -2.68 3.00 -25.20
N GLY A 335 -2.76 2.23 -26.29
CA GLY A 335 -2.04 0.95 -26.41
C GLY A 335 -2.62 -0.19 -25.57
N LEU A 336 -3.83 -0.02 -25.05
CA LEU A 336 -4.51 -1.00 -24.20
C LEU A 336 -5.30 -2.02 -25.02
N ALA A 337 -5.56 -3.18 -24.42
CA ALA A 337 -6.38 -4.23 -25.03
C ALA A 337 -7.82 -3.76 -25.30
N GLU A 338 -8.36 -2.92 -24.42
CA GLU A 338 -9.66 -2.29 -24.57
C GLU A 338 -9.51 -0.82 -24.97
N SER A 339 -10.31 -0.36 -25.92
CA SER A 339 -10.18 0.98 -26.53
C SER A 339 -10.93 2.07 -25.76
N PHE A 340 -10.64 2.21 -24.47
CA PHE A 340 -11.16 3.32 -23.66
C PHE A 340 -10.59 4.65 -24.11
N ARG A 341 -11.42 5.69 -24.12
CA ARG A 341 -11.02 7.07 -24.38
C ARG A 341 -11.42 7.98 -23.22
N LEU A 342 -10.68 9.07 -23.02
CA LEU A 342 -11.08 10.11 -22.07
C LEU A 342 -12.41 10.75 -22.50
N MET A 343 -13.32 10.88 -21.54
CA MET A 343 -14.55 11.64 -21.73
C MET A 343 -14.26 13.13 -21.60
N SER A 344 -14.94 13.95 -22.41
CA SER A 344 -14.92 15.41 -22.23
C SER A 344 -15.87 15.82 -21.11
N ALA A 345 -15.63 16.99 -20.51
CA ALA A 345 -16.48 17.55 -19.48
C ALA A 345 -17.94 17.66 -19.94
N ALA A 346 -18.16 18.04 -21.20
CA ALA A 346 -19.51 18.10 -21.79
C ALA A 346 -20.20 16.73 -21.84
N GLU A 347 -19.46 15.64 -22.11
CA GLU A 347 -20.01 14.28 -22.11
C GLU A 347 -20.38 13.83 -20.70
N ILE A 348 -19.51 14.13 -19.73
CA ILE A 348 -19.74 13.80 -18.32
C ILE A 348 -20.97 14.55 -17.80
N ILE A 349 -21.05 15.87 -17.98
CA ILE A 349 -22.19 16.70 -17.54
C ILE A 349 -23.49 16.25 -18.19
N ALA A 350 -23.48 15.92 -19.49
CA ALA A 350 -24.66 15.45 -20.20
C ALA A 350 -25.17 14.11 -19.64
N MET A 351 -24.25 13.19 -19.32
CA MET A 351 -24.58 11.91 -18.74
C MET A 351 -25.07 12.04 -17.30
N SER A 352 -24.41 12.84 -16.45
CA SER A 352 -24.87 13.14 -15.08
C SER A 352 -26.28 13.73 -15.10
N THR A 353 -26.54 14.68 -16.00
CA THR A 353 -27.88 15.29 -16.16
C THR A 353 -28.92 14.27 -16.64
N GLY A 354 -28.54 13.31 -17.49
CA GLY A 354 -29.41 12.22 -17.92
C GLY A 354 -29.79 11.28 -16.78
N ILE A 355 -28.81 10.89 -15.96
CA ILE A 355 -28.99 10.04 -14.78
C ILE A 355 -29.91 10.72 -13.76
N GLU A 356 -29.69 12.00 -13.46
CA GLU A 356 -30.54 12.78 -12.54
C GLU A 356 -31.99 12.91 -13.05
N ALA A 357 -32.17 13.02 -14.36
CA ALA A 357 -33.50 13.19 -14.96
C ALA A 357 -34.33 11.91 -14.95
N ASP A 358 -33.71 10.74 -15.07
CA ASP A 358 -34.38 9.44 -15.04
C ASP A 358 -33.53 8.33 -14.36
N PRO A 359 -33.41 8.34 -13.03
CA PRO A 359 -32.60 7.35 -12.31
C PRO A 359 -33.04 5.90 -12.58
N ALA A 360 -34.34 5.68 -12.82
CA ALA A 360 -34.89 4.36 -13.07
C ALA A 360 -34.43 3.77 -14.43
N ALA A 361 -34.08 4.61 -15.39
CA ALA A 361 -33.48 4.20 -16.66
C ALA A 361 -31.97 3.93 -16.57
N HIS A 362 -31.34 4.31 -15.45
CA HIS A 362 -29.90 4.20 -15.21
C HIS A 362 -29.59 3.37 -13.94
N PRO A 363 -30.06 2.11 -13.84
CA PRO A 363 -29.91 1.30 -12.63
C PRO A 363 -28.46 0.98 -12.26
N ASP A 364 -27.52 1.09 -13.20
CA ASP A 364 -26.08 0.91 -12.97
C ASP A 364 -25.42 2.13 -12.25
N TRP A 365 -26.17 3.21 -12.01
CA TRP A 365 -25.69 4.46 -11.42
C TRP A 365 -26.48 4.80 -10.15
N PRO A 366 -26.22 4.09 -9.04
CA PRO A 366 -27.03 4.21 -7.85
C PRO A 366 -26.78 5.54 -7.12
N GLU A 367 -27.85 6.18 -6.62
CA GLU A 367 -27.79 7.48 -5.93
C GLU A 367 -27.03 7.44 -4.59
N ASN A 368 -26.85 6.25 -4.01
CA ASN A 368 -26.20 6.07 -2.71
C ASN A 368 -24.69 5.77 -2.81
N GLU A 369 -24.10 5.94 -3.99
CA GLU A 369 -22.68 5.76 -4.25
C GLU A 369 -22.08 7.07 -4.76
N VAL A 370 -20.89 7.43 -4.27
CA VAL A 370 -20.09 8.50 -4.86
C VAL A 370 -19.28 7.90 -5.99
N TRP A 371 -19.45 8.42 -7.20
CA TRP A 371 -18.74 7.97 -8.38
C TRP A 371 -18.37 9.13 -9.30
N GLU A 372 -17.26 8.98 -10.03
CA GLU A 372 -16.83 9.90 -11.09
C GLU A 372 -16.47 9.12 -12.35
N GLN A 373 -17.15 9.38 -13.45
CA GLN A 373 -16.89 8.73 -14.74
C GLN A 373 -15.84 9.52 -15.52
N VAL A 374 -14.79 8.83 -15.96
CA VAL A 374 -13.59 9.50 -16.51
C VAL A 374 -13.25 9.02 -17.92
N MET A 375 -13.59 7.77 -18.26
CA MET A 375 -13.35 7.21 -19.59
C MET A 375 -14.55 6.37 -20.04
N THR A 376 -14.68 6.22 -21.36
CA THR A 376 -15.71 5.39 -21.98
C THR A 376 -15.15 4.62 -23.17
N ASP A 377 -15.71 3.44 -23.47
CA ASP A 377 -15.44 2.70 -24.69
C ASP A 377 -16.64 2.70 -25.65
N GLU A 378 -16.41 2.30 -26.90
CA GLU A 378 -17.47 2.25 -27.92
C GLU A 378 -18.50 1.12 -27.67
N ALA A 379 -18.25 0.23 -26.71
CA ALA A 379 -19.19 -0.82 -26.30
C ALA A 379 -20.13 -0.36 -25.18
N GLY A 380 -20.00 0.89 -24.71
CA GLY A 380 -20.83 1.46 -23.64
C GLY A 380 -20.38 1.08 -22.23
N ALA A 381 -19.12 0.65 -22.07
CA ALA A 381 -18.49 0.53 -20.77
C ALA A 381 -17.86 1.85 -20.34
N TYR A 382 -17.71 2.02 -19.03
CA TYR A 382 -17.11 3.20 -18.42
C TYR A 382 -15.98 2.80 -17.49
N LEU A 383 -14.91 3.60 -17.43
CA LEU A 383 -14.03 3.61 -16.28
C LEU A 383 -14.54 4.67 -15.30
N VAL A 384 -14.78 4.21 -14.08
CA VAL A 384 -15.45 4.96 -13.02
C VAL A 384 -14.58 4.88 -11.79
N VAL A 385 -14.34 6.03 -11.16
CA VAL A 385 -13.78 6.12 -9.82
C VAL A 385 -14.93 5.96 -8.84
N VAL A 386 -14.86 4.97 -7.95
CA VAL A 386 -15.89 4.67 -6.95
C VAL A 386 -15.34 4.88 -5.53
N ALA A 387 -16.10 4.48 -4.50
CA ALA A 387 -15.70 4.57 -3.10
C ALA A 387 -14.27 4.06 -2.86
N HIS A 388 -13.56 4.71 -1.93
CA HIS A 388 -12.11 4.50 -1.67
C HIS A 388 -11.22 4.91 -2.85
N GLY A 389 -11.73 5.71 -3.80
CA GLY A 389 -11.00 6.19 -4.97
C GLY A 389 -10.60 5.09 -5.96
N ALA A 390 -11.17 3.89 -5.85
CA ALA A 390 -10.81 2.75 -6.70
C ALA A 390 -11.29 2.98 -8.14
N LEU A 391 -10.43 2.66 -9.11
CA LEU A 391 -10.80 2.71 -10.52
C LEU A 391 -11.37 1.36 -10.95
N VAL A 392 -12.63 1.35 -11.38
CA VAL A 392 -13.33 0.16 -11.82
C VAL A 392 -13.87 0.33 -13.23
N LYS A 393 -14.03 -0.79 -13.92
CA LYS A 393 -14.75 -0.88 -15.18
C LYS A 393 -16.21 -1.25 -14.88
N ARG A 394 -17.12 -0.36 -15.25
CA ARG A 394 -18.58 -0.55 -15.13
C ARG A 394 -19.18 -0.87 -16.48
N ARG A 395 -19.97 -1.96 -16.55
CA ARG A 395 -20.73 -2.37 -17.75
C ARG A 395 -22.20 -2.61 -17.38
N PRO A 396 -23.17 -2.25 -18.24
CA PRO A 396 -24.59 -2.47 -17.94
C PRO A 396 -24.91 -3.93 -17.62
N GLY A 397 -25.54 -4.19 -16.47
CA GLY A 397 -25.96 -5.53 -16.06
C GLY A 397 -24.83 -6.48 -15.66
N HIS A 398 -23.60 -5.99 -15.49
CA HIS A 398 -22.45 -6.75 -15.00
C HIS A 398 -21.88 -6.13 -13.72
N PRO A 399 -21.29 -6.93 -12.82
CA PRO A 399 -20.58 -6.37 -11.68
C PRO A 399 -19.35 -5.58 -12.13
N ASP A 400 -18.98 -4.57 -11.34
CA ASP A 400 -17.77 -3.77 -11.58
C ASP A 400 -16.51 -4.65 -11.57
N GLU A 401 -15.65 -4.44 -12.56
CA GLU A 401 -14.36 -5.13 -12.69
C GLU A 401 -13.23 -4.19 -12.18
N PRO A 402 -12.39 -4.60 -11.22
CA PRO A 402 -11.31 -3.75 -10.73
C PRO A 402 -10.26 -3.51 -11.82
N VAL A 403 -9.86 -2.25 -12.00
CA VAL A 403 -8.85 -1.84 -12.99
C VAL A 403 -7.56 -1.38 -12.33
N ALA A 404 -7.66 -0.48 -11.33
CA ALA A 404 -6.51 0.00 -10.56
C ALA A 404 -6.96 0.46 -9.16
N GLU A 405 -6.00 0.60 -8.23
CA GLU A 405 -6.29 1.11 -6.88
C GLU A 405 -6.74 2.59 -6.88
N SER A 406 -6.34 3.36 -7.90
CA SER A 406 -6.79 4.72 -8.14
C SER A 406 -6.58 5.16 -9.60
N MET A 407 -7.13 6.32 -9.97
CA MET A 407 -6.83 6.94 -11.27
C MET A 407 -5.36 7.36 -11.38
N ALA A 408 -4.75 7.88 -10.31
CA ALA A 408 -3.33 8.21 -10.28
C ALA A 408 -2.47 6.97 -10.54
N ASP A 409 -2.83 5.83 -9.94
CA ASP A 409 -2.13 4.57 -10.15
C ASP A 409 -2.22 4.09 -11.60
N TRP A 410 -3.40 4.19 -12.20
CA TRP A 410 -3.59 3.85 -13.61
C TRP A 410 -2.77 4.74 -14.55
N ILE A 411 -2.65 6.04 -14.26
CA ILE A 411 -1.81 6.97 -15.02
C ILE A 411 -0.32 6.66 -14.83
N TRP A 412 0.15 6.40 -13.60
CA TRP A 412 1.53 6.01 -13.36
C TRP A 412 1.91 4.71 -14.06
N ASP A 413 1.00 3.74 -14.14
CA ASP A 413 1.22 2.53 -14.95
C ASP A 413 1.44 2.89 -16.43
N ARG A 414 0.72 3.87 -16.97
CA ARG A 414 0.93 4.37 -18.35
C ARG A 414 2.25 5.11 -18.50
N VAL A 415 2.65 5.91 -17.52
CA VAL A 415 3.98 6.55 -17.50
C VAL A 415 5.06 5.48 -17.61
N ALA A 416 4.98 4.42 -16.79
CA ALA A 416 5.92 3.31 -16.82
C ALA A 416 5.91 2.56 -18.16
N ASP A 417 4.72 2.24 -18.70
CA ASP A 417 4.56 1.55 -19.99
C ASP A 417 5.16 2.35 -21.16
N PHE A 418 5.11 3.68 -21.09
CA PHE A 418 5.71 4.58 -22.08
C PHE A 418 7.20 4.87 -21.82
N GLY A 419 7.81 4.22 -20.82
CA GLY A 419 9.24 4.31 -20.53
C GLY A 419 9.63 5.44 -19.57
N GLY A 420 8.66 6.05 -18.90
CA GLY A 420 8.87 6.96 -17.79
C GLY A 420 9.26 6.25 -16.50
N ARG A 421 9.68 7.02 -15.50
CA ARG A 421 10.01 6.50 -14.16
C ARG A 421 8.77 6.55 -13.28
N ASP A 422 8.48 5.44 -12.61
CA ASP A 422 7.42 5.34 -11.63
C ASP A 422 7.99 5.61 -10.22
N PRO A 423 7.56 6.67 -9.53
CA PRO A 423 8.05 7.00 -8.21
C PRO A 423 7.54 6.04 -7.11
N ARG A 424 6.46 5.31 -7.37
CA ARG A 424 5.79 4.47 -6.38
C ARG A 424 6.68 3.29 -5.94
N PRO A 425 6.54 2.83 -4.69
CA PRO A 425 7.07 1.54 -4.29
C PRO A 425 6.57 0.43 -5.21
N ALA A 426 7.45 -0.52 -5.56
CA ALA A 426 7.02 -1.68 -6.32
C ALA A 426 5.90 -2.42 -5.57
N PRO A 427 4.90 -2.97 -6.30
CA PRO A 427 3.81 -3.72 -5.70
C PRO A 427 4.35 -4.80 -4.76
N ARG A 428 3.59 -5.12 -3.71
CA ARG A 428 3.97 -6.20 -2.80
C ARG A 428 4.25 -7.45 -3.61
N ARG A 429 5.45 -8.02 -3.48
CA ARG A 429 5.70 -9.37 -3.96
C ARG A 429 4.77 -10.29 -3.18
N THR A 430 3.62 -10.60 -3.77
CA THR A 430 2.87 -11.78 -3.38
C THR A 430 3.82 -12.92 -3.65
N GLU A 431 4.21 -13.65 -2.59
CA GLU A 431 4.98 -14.88 -2.77
C GLU A 431 4.28 -15.70 -3.84
N ALA A 432 4.92 -15.79 -5.01
CA ALA A 432 4.51 -16.77 -5.99
C ALA A 432 4.58 -18.12 -5.25
N PRO A 433 3.49 -18.88 -5.19
CA PRO A 433 3.50 -20.15 -4.49
C PRO A 433 4.67 -20.99 -5.04
N PRO A 434 5.43 -21.69 -4.19
CA PRO A 434 6.67 -22.34 -4.57
C PRO A 434 6.45 -23.23 -5.80
N THR A 435 7.22 -22.95 -6.84
CA THR A 435 7.17 -23.59 -8.16
C THR A 435 7.57 -25.06 -8.15
N ASP A 436 8.06 -25.57 -7.01
CA ASP A 436 8.50 -26.95 -6.82
C ASP A 436 7.48 -27.84 -6.08
N LEU A 437 6.27 -27.36 -5.79
CA LEU A 437 5.19 -28.26 -5.42
C LEU A 437 4.66 -28.96 -6.68
N PRO A 438 4.55 -30.31 -6.69
CA PRO A 438 4.01 -31.01 -7.84
C PRO A 438 2.63 -30.45 -8.15
N ALA A 439 2.42 -30.02 -9.40
CA ALA A 439 1.15 -29.50 -9.87
C ALA A 439 0.04 -30.54 -9.61
N VAL A 440 -0.68 -30.39 -8.51
CA VAL A 440 -1.98 -31.01 -8.33
C VAL A 440 -2.96 -30.07 -9.03
N PRO A 441 -3.63 -30.52 -10.10
CA PRO A 441 -4.55 -29.66 -10.84
C PRO A 441 -5.65 -29.16 -9.89
N GLY A 442 -5.77 -27.84 -9.80
CA GLY A 442 -6.93 -27.09 -9.31
C GLY A 442 -7.65 -27.67 -8.10
N THR A 443 -7.35 -27.16 -6.92
CA THR A 443 -8.40 -26.90 -5.91
C THR A 443 -7.96 -25.73 -5.05
N SER A 444 -8.65 -24.59 -5.22
CA SER A 444 -8.69 -23.56 -4.18
C SER A 444 -9.26 -24.19 -2.91
N LEU A 445 -9.05 -23.55 -1.75
CA LEU A 445 -9.63 -23.97 -0.47
C LEU A 445 -11.16 -24.23 -0.57
N THR A 446 -11.85 -23.48 -1.43
CA THR A 446 -13.26 -23.65 -1.82
C THR A 446 -13.56 -25.05 -2.38
N GLY A 447 -12.64 -25.62 -3.17
CA GLY A 447 -12.75 -26.93 -3.77
C GLY A 447 -12.72 -28.06 -2.75
N VAL A 448 -11.84 -28.01 -1.75
CA VAL A 448 -11.78 -29.02 -0.67
C VAL A 448 -13.08 -29.07 0.11
N ILE A 449 -13.67 -27.91 0.42
CA ILE A 449 -14.94 -27.79 1.15
C ILE A 449 -16.12 -28.24 0.28
N THR A 450 -16.11 -27.92 -1.01
CA THR A 450 -17.12 -28.40 -1.98
C THR A 450 -17.08 -29.91 -2.11
N THR A 451 -15.88 -30.52 -2.12
CA THR A 451 -15.70 -31.97 -2.16
C THR A 451 -16.17 -32.63 -0.85
N MET A 452 -15.93 -31.99 0.31
CA MET A 452 -16.51 -32.41 1.60
C MET A 452 -18.04 -32.36 1.60
N TYR A 453 -18.61 -31.29 1.04
CA TYR A 453 -20.06 -31.12 0.89
C TYR A 453 -20.67 -32.16 -0.06
N ALA A 454 -20.02 -32.42 -1.19
CA ALA A 454 -20.46 -33.40 -2.17
C ALA A 454 -20.34 -34.85 -1.67
N ALA A 455 -19.44 -35.14 -0.72
CA ALA A 455 -19.30 -36.44 -0.08
C ALA A 455 -20.34 -36.68 1.04
N LEU A 456 -20.94 -35.63 1.59
CA LEU A 456 -21.92 -35.71 2.67
C LEU A 456 -23.27 -36.24 2.17
N GLY A 457 -23.83 -37.22 2.88
CA GLY A 457 -25.05 -37.92 2.44
C GLY A 457 -24.87 -38.82 1.21
N ALA A 458 -23.69 -38.80 0.58
CA ALA A 458 -23.32 -39.70 -0.50
C ALA A 458 -22.83 -41.05 0.04
N SER A 459 -22.93 -42.08 -0.80
CA SER A 459 -22.39 -43.40 -0.49
C SER A 459 -20.85 -43.35 -0.46
N GLU A 460 -20.24 -44.19 0.36
CA GLU A 460 -18.78 -44.43 0.37
C GLU A 460 -18.19 -44.86 -0.99
N ARG A 461 -19.03 -45.27 -1.95
CA ARG A 461 -18.62 -45.61 -3.31
C ARG A 461 -18.72 -44.43 -4.30
N SER A 462 -19.10 -43.26 -3.81
CA SER A 462 -19.31 -42.08 -4.65
C SER A 462 -17.98 -41.42 -5.04
N ALA A 463 -17.96 -40.78 -6.23
CA ALA A 463 -16.79 -40.03 -6.69
C ALA A 463 -16.34 -38.93 -5.70
N PRO A 464 -17.25 -38.17 -5.06
CA PRO A 464 -16.87 -37.19 -4.05
C PRO A 464 -16.17 -37.79 -2.82
N TYR A 465 -16.59 -38.98 -2.37
CA TYR A 465 -15.90 -39.66 -1.26
C TYR A 465 -14.50 -40.16 -1.67
N ALA A 466 -14.34 -40.63 -2.91
CA ALA A 466 -13.05 -41.04 -3.44
C ALA A 466 -12.08 -39.86 -3.60
N GLU A 467 -12.59 -38.71 -4.04
CA GLU A 467 -11.84 -37.46 -4.15
C GLU A 467 -11.41 -36.95 -2.76
N LEU A 468 -12.31 -37.03 -1.78
CA LEU A 468 -12.01 -36.67 -0.39
C LEU A 468 -10.90 -37.54 0.23
N ARG A 469 -10.87 -38.85 -0.10
CA ARG A 469 -9.72 -39.72 0.24
C ARG A 469 -8.44 -39.38 -0.49
N GLY A 470 -8.53 -38.86 -1.71
CA GLY A 470 -7.37 -38.39 -2.47
C GLY A 470 -6.74 -37.15 -1.83
N LEU A 471 -7.57 -36.23 -1.34
CA LEU A 471 -7.14 -35.01 -0.65
C LEU A 471 -6.55 -35.30 0.74
N PHE A 472 -7.08 -36.30 1.43
CA PHE A 472 -6.65 -36.67 2.78
C PHE A 472 -6.39 -38.19 2.86
N PRO A 473 -5.22 -38.66 2.40
CA PRO A 473 -4.93 -40.09 2.33
C PRO A 473 -4.85 -40.79 3.70
N GLY A 474 -4.72 -40.03 4.80
CA GLY A 474 -4.69 -40.52 6.19
C GLY A 474 -6.04 -40.54 6.93
N LEU A 475 -7.17 -40.29 6.25
CA LEU A 475 -8.49 -40.16 6.91
C LEU A 475 -8.87 -41.34 7.80
N THR A 476 -9.26 -41.05 9.03
CA THR A 476 -9.86 -42.03 9.94
C THR A 476 -11.38 -42.08 9.73
N VAL A 477 -11.88 -43.23 9.25
CA VAL A 477 -13.29 -43.44 8.88
C VAL A 477 -13.98 -44.34 9.90
N ARG A 478 -15.00 -43.85 10.61
CA ARG A 478 -15.68 -44.59 11.69
C ARG A 478 -17.13 -44.94 11.34
N HIS A 479 -17.50 -46.18 11.68
CA HIS A 479 -18.78 -46.76 11.34
C HIS A 479 -19.62 -46.91 12.63
N SER A 480 -20.55 -45.97 12.86
CA SER A 480 -21.61 -45.96 13.89
C SER A 480 -21.40 -45.30 15.27
N ALA A 481 -22.57 -44.85 15.78
CA ALA A 481 -22.98 -44.16 17.01
C ALA A 481 -22.36 -42.78 17.31
N LEU A 482 -23.22 -41.77 17.24
CA LEU A 482 -23.01 -40.33 17.48
C LEU A 482 -22.69 -40.00 18.96
N ASP A 483 -21.67 -40.59 19.55
CA ASP A 483 -21.13 -40.15 20.83
C ASP A 483 -19.89 -39.24 20.64
N PRO A 484 -19.66 -38.27 21.53
CA PRO A 484 -18.46 -37.45 21.47
C PRO A 484 -17.25 -38.23 22.00
N VAL A 485 -16.06 -37.93 21.45
CA VAL A 485 -14.74 -37.83 22.12
C VAL A 485 -13.58 -38.49 21.36
N GLY A 486 -12.44 -37.79 21.37
CA GLY A 486 -11.07 -38.26 21.13
C GLY A 486 -10.40 -37.59 19.93
N SER A 487 -9.26 -36.89 20.14
CA SER A 487 -8.39 -36.43 19.04
C SER A 487 -8.00 -37.60 18.16
N THR A 488 -8.19 -37.50 16.85
CA THR A 488 -7.47 -38.37 15.92
C THR A 488 -6.14 -37.73 15.55
N PRO A 489 -5.09 -38.54 15.32
CA PRO A 489 -3.75 -38.03 15.03
C PRO A 489 -3.68 -37.25 13.71
N ASP A 490 -4.66 -37.43 12.83
CA ASP A 490 -4.64 -36.92 11.45
C ASP A 490 -5.54 -35.69 11.25
N GLY A 491 -6.22 -35.23 12.31
CA GLY A 491 -6.98 -33.97 12.30
C GLY A 491 -8.26 -33.94 11.47
N VAL A 492 -8.70 -35.04 10.81
CA VAL A 492 -9.98 -35.11 10.08
C VAL A 492 -10.71 -36.43 10.35
N ASP A 493 -11.96 -36.35 10.80
CA ASP A 493 -12.82 -37.50 11.15
C ASP A 493 -14.13 -37.55 10.36
N LEU A 494 -14.45 -38.73 9.83
CA LEU A 494 -15.73 -39.02 9.16
C LEU A 494 -16.57 -40.03 9.96
N ALA A 495 -17.82 -39.67 10.27
CA ALA A 495 -18.80 -40.59 10.84
C ALA A 495 -19.79 -41.06 9.77
N LEU A 496 -19.85 -42.37 9.58
CA LEU A 496 -20.78 -43.04 8.67
C LEU A 496 -21.92 -43.67 9.45
N LEU A 497 -23.15 -43.50 8.93
CA LEU A 497 -24.34 -44.20 9.37
C LEU A 497 -25.07 -44.75 8.14
N ASP A 498 -25.37 -46.06 8.15
CA ASP A 498 -26.01 -46.77 7.05
C ASP A 498 -25.28 -46.62 5.70
N GLY A 499 -23.95 -46.57 5.71
CA GLY A 499 -23.10 -46.42 4.51
C GLY A 499 -23.09 -45.03 3.88
N LEU A 500 -23.62 -44.03 4.58
CA LEU A 500 -23.66 -42.63 4.18
C LEU A 500 -22.86 -41.77 5.14
N VAL A 501 -22.12 -40.79 4.61
CA VAL A 501 -21.38 -39.82 5.43
C VAL A 501 -22.37 -38.90 6.12
N LYS A 502 -22.37 -38.87 7.46
CA LYS A 502 -23.30 -38.06 8.27
C LYS A 502 -22.63 -36.90 9.01
N LYS A 503 -21.34 -37.01 9.30
CA LYS A 503 -20.58 -35.98 10.02
C LYS A 503 -19.14 -35.96 9.53
N VAL A 504 -18.60 -34.76 9.37
CA VAL A 504 -17.18 -34.51 9.15
C VAL A 504 -16.70 -33.57 10.27
N THR A 505 -15.57 -33.88 10.90
CA THR A 505 -14.95 -33.05 11.95
C THR A 505 -13.50 -32.76 11.56
N VAL A 506 -13.05 -31.53 11.77
CA VAL A 506 -11.67 -31.11 11.45
C VAL A 506 -11.04 -30.44 12.68
N ASP A 507 -9.81 -30.85 13.00
CA ASP A 507 -8.95 -30.21 13.99
C ASP A 507 -8.09 -29.15 13.29
N LEU A 508 -8.41 -27.88 13.54
CA LEU A 508 -7.82 -26.73 12.84
C LEU A 508 -6.34 -26.53 13.20
N THR A 509 -5.89 -27.06 14.33
CA THR A 509 -4.47 -27.03 14.73
C THR A 509 -3.59 -27.88 13.83
N LEU A 510 -4.15 -28.92 13.21
CA LEU A 510 -3.49 -29.82 12.26
C LEU A 510 -3.81 -29.48 10.80
N CYS A 511 -4.79 -28.60 10.58
CA CYS A 511 -5.27 -28.17 9.26
C CYS A 511 -5.55 -26.65 9.25
N PRO A 512 -4.52 -25.79 9.40
CA PRO A 512 -4.68 -24.34 9.55
C PRO A 512 -5.34 -23.67 8.34
N SER A 513 -5.27 -24.31 7.17
CA SER A 513 -5.98 -23.86 5.96
C SER A 513 -7.52 -23.85 6.15
N ALA A 514 -8.06 -24.69 7.03
CA ALA A 514 -9.48 -24.76 7.34
C ALA A 514 -9.96 -23.67 8.33
N ASP A 515 -9.07 -22.81 8.83
CA ASP A 515 -9.42 -21.68 9.71
C ASP A 515 -10.24 -20.60 8.97
N ARG A 516 -10.23 -20.61 7.63
CA ARG A 516 -11.05 -19.71 6.78
C ARG A 516 -12.52 -20.13 6.64
N VAL A 517 -12.97 -21.22 7.28
CA VAL A 517 -14.22 -21.96 6.95
C VAL A 517 -15.52 -21.36 7.50
N ILE A 518 -15.50 -20.33 8.35
CA ILE A 518 -16.75 -19.60 8.67
C ILE A 518 -17.09 -18.54 7.60
N ALA A 519 -16.19 -18.32 6.64
CA ALA A 519 -16.48 -17.60 5.41
C ALA A 519 -17.11 -18.54 4.38
N GLY A 520 -18.35 -18.26 3.96
CA GLY A 520 -18.95 -18.91 2.78
C GLY A 520 -19.88 -20.11 3.01
N LEU A 521 -20.35 -20.36 4.25
CA LEU A 521 -21.43 -21.33 4.49
C LEU A 521 -22.79 -20.66 4.23
N ASP A 522 -23.55 -21.16 3.25
CA ASP A 522 -24.97 -20.83 3.13
C ASP A 522 -25.74 -21.52 4.27
N LEU A 523 -26.04 -20.73 5.30
CA LEU A 523 -26.71 -21.16 6.53
C LEU A 523 -28.24 -21.09 6.45
N ASP A 524 -28.82 -20.91 5.26
CA ASP A 524 -30.28 -20.94 5.00
C ASP A 524 -31.06 -20.04 5.98
N GLY A 525 -30.54 -18.83 6.22
CA GLY A 525 -31.11 -17.83 7.14
C GLY A 525 -30.79 -18.02 8.64
N GLN A 526 -30.05 -19.05 9.04
CA GLN A 526 -29.67 -19.33 10.45
C GLN A 526 -28.34 -18.69 10.88
N ARG A 527 -27.85 -17.74 10.08
CA ARG A 527 -26.56 -17.07 10.26
C ARG A 527 -26.46 -16.28 11.57
N GLY A 528 -27.49 -15.51 11.94
CA GLY A 528 -27.50 -14.71 13.18
C GLY A 528 -27.37 -15.57 14.44
N PRO A 529 -28.16 -16.65 14.61
CA PRO A 529 -28.01 -17.60 15.70
C PRO A 529 -26.63 -18.29 15.73
N ALA A 530 -26.04 -18.59 14.58
CA ALA A 530 -24.70 -19.21 14.49
C ALA A 530 -23.58 -18.24 14.92
N ASP A 531 -23.62 -16.99 14.45
CA ASP A 531 -22.67 -15.95 14.88
C ASP A 531 -22.76 -15.69 16.40
N ALA A 532 -23.97 -15.54 16.93
CA ALA A 532 -24.18 -15.38 18.37
C ALA A 532 -23.68 -16.60 19.19
N TYR A 533 -23.83 -17.82 18.65
CA TYR A 533 -23.35 -19.03 19.29
C TYR A 533 -21.82 -19.14 19.28
N VAL A 534 -21.16 -18.83 18.16
CA VAL A 534 -19.69 -18.89 18.04
C VAL A 534 -19.01 -17.82 18.91
N ARG A 535 -19.56 -16.60 18.96
CA ARG A 535 -19.08 -15.52 19.86
C ARG A 535 -19.24 -15.88 21.35
N SER A 536 -20.36 -16.49 21.73
CA SER A 536 -20.59 -16.90 23.13
C SER A 536 -19.70 -18.05 23.61
N HIS A 537 -18.95 -18.70 22.69
CA HIS A 537 -18.05 -19.82 22.98
C HIS A 537 -16.57 -19.51 22.69
N GLY A 538 -16.18 -18.22 22.67
CA GLY A 538 -14.79 -17.79 22.78
C GLY A 538 -14.08 -17.43 21.46
N ALA A 539 -14.76 -17.50 20.32
CA ALA A 539 -14.19 -17.09 19.03
C ALA A 539 -14.11 -15.56 18.91
N LEU A 540 -12.95 -15.04 18.52
CA LEU A 540 -12.71 -13.60 18.34
C LEU A 540 -12.88 -13.22 16.86
N PRO A 541 -13.77 -12.29 16.50
CA PRO A 541 -13.89 -11.82 15.12
C PRO A 541 -12.66 -10.98 14.76
N HIS A 542 -11.94 -11.39 13.72
CA HIS A 542 -10.71 -10.74 13.28
C HIS A 542 -10.94 -9.76 12.12
N ASN A 543 -11.92 -10.03 11.24
CA ASN A 543 -12.35 -9.14 10.16
C ASN A 543 -13.75 -9.54 9.68
N SER A 544 -14.62 -8.58 9.38
CA SER A 544 -15.89 -8.82 8.70
C SER A 544 -15.96 -8.04 7.39
N TRP A 545 -16.33 -8.70 6.31
CA TRP A 545 -16.50 -8.10 4.99
C TRP A 545 -17.84 -8.52 4.39
N GLU A 546 -18.56 -7.61 3.74
CA GLU A 546 -19.83 -7.93 3.07
C GLU A 546 -19.69 -7.82 1.56
N ASN A 547 -19.91 -8.94 0.88
CA ASN A 547 -19.98 -9.01 -0.57
C ASN A 547 -21.27 -8.36 -1.06
N ARG A 548 -21.17 -7.15 -1.60
CA ARG A 548 -22.34 -6.43 -2.14
C ARG A 548 -22.84 -6.94 -3.50
N ALA A 549 -22.09 -7.80 -4.18
CA ALA A 549 -22.57 -8.44 -5.41
C ALA A 549 -23.56 -9.59 -5.13
N THR A 550 -23.55 -10.14 -3.91
CA THR A 550 -24.38 -11.32 -3.53
C THR A 550 -25.19 -11.13 -2.24
N GLY A 551 -24.92 -10.11 -1.44
CA GLY A 551 -25.48 -9.91 -0.09
C GLY A 551 -24.81 -10.79 0.97
N GLU A 552 -23.65 -11.36 0.67
CA GLU A 552 -22.97 -12.33 1.54
C GLU A 552 -21.98 -11.63 2.48
N VAL A 553 -22.35 -11.49 3.74
CA VAL A 553 -21.39 -11.10 4.79
C VAL A 553 -20.39 -12.25 5.00
N THR A 554 -19.16 -11.97 5.38
CA THR A 554 -18.10 -12.93 5.70
C THR A 554 -17.45 -12.45 6.97
N VAL A 555 -17.46 -13.26 8.03
CA VAL A 555 -16.82 -12.92 9.31
C VAL A 555 -15.72 -13.96 9.54
N ASN A 556 -14.48 -13.49 9.54
CA ASN A 556 -13.32 -14.31 9.89
C ASN A 556 -13.22 -14.36 11.41
N TYR A 557 -13.26 -15.57 11.98
CA TYR A 557 -13.04 -15.79 13.40
C TYR A 557 -11.66 -16.40 13.58
N ASP A 558 -10.92 -15.94 14.58
CA ASP A 558 -9.73 -16.63 15.05
C ASP A 558 -10.16 -17.81 15.93
N LEU A 559 -9.91 -19.03 15.43
CA LEU A 559 -10.25 -20.28 16.10
C LEU A 559 -8.98 -21.08 16.47
N ALA A 560 -7.79 -20.48 16.50
CA ALA A 560 -6.49 -21.16 16.55
C ALA A 560 -6.26 -22.19 17.70
N GLU A 561 -7.20 -22.37 18.63
CA GLU A 561 -7.17 -23.38 19.70
C GLU A 561 -8.50 -24.16 19.87
N HIS A 562 -9.36 -24.17 18.84
CA HIS A 562 -10.71 -24.73 18.90
C HIS A 562 -10.95 -25.82 17.83
N ARG A 563 -11.79 -26.80 18.16
CA ARG A 563 -12.35 -27.79 17.22
C ARG A 563 -13.69 -27.33 16.70
N LEU A 564 -13.88 -27.48 15.39
CA LEU A 564 -15.14 -27.22 14.71
C LEU A 564 -15.83 -28.53 14.35
N GLY A 565 -17.03 -28.73 14.90
CA GLY A 565 -17.91 -29.85 14.58
C GLY A 565 -19.16 -29.34 13.90
N LEU A 566 -19.51 -29.93 12.76
CA LEU A 566 -20.70 -29.58 12.00
C LEU A 566 -21.60 -30.82 11.87
N GLN A 567 -22.87 -30.73 12.27
CA GLN A 567 -23.81 -31.86 12.34
C GLN A 567 -25.12 -31.54 11.61
N TRP A 568 -25.50 -32.43 10.69
CA TRP A 568 -26.72 -32.32 9.88
C TRP A 568 -27.74 -33.42 10.24
N GLN A 569 -29.03 -33.10 10.13
CA GLN A 569 -30.15 -34.03 10.25
C GLN A 569 -31.14 -33.73 9.12
N ALA A 570 -31.60 -34.78 8.42
CA ALA A 570 -32.53 -34.69 7.30
C ALA A 570 -32.12 -33.70 6.19
N GLY A 571 -30.82 -33.64 5.86
CA GLY A 571 -30.30 -32.77 4.80
C GLY A 571 -30.14 -31.30 5.17
N ARG A 572 -30.34 -30.94 6.45
CA ARG A 572 -30.17 -29.57 6.96
C ARG A 572 -29.15 -29.53 8.08
N LEU A 573 -28.38 -28.44 8.15
CA LEU A 573 -27.43 -28.19 9.23
C LEU A 573 -28.26 -27.95 10.48
N VAL A 574 -28.14 -28.84 11.46
CA VAL A 574 -28.92 -28.74 12.70
C VAL A 574 -28.08 -28.32 13.89
N ARG A 575 -26.75 -28.43 13.81
CA ARG A 575 -25.87 -28.02 14.90
C ARG A 575 -24.45 -27.72 14.43
N ILE A 576 -23.95 -26.55 14.86
CA ILE A 576 -22.53 -26.20 14.86
C ILE A 576 -22.04 -26.34 16.30
N SER A 577 -20.90 -26.97 16.51
CA SER A 577 -20.24 -27.06 17.81
C SER A 577 -18.81 -26.57 17.69
N VAL A 578 -18.46 -25.56 18.49
CA VAL A 578 -17.09 -25.11 18.69
C VAL A 578 -16.68 -25.52 20.09
N SER A 579 -15.58 -26.25 20.22
CA SER A 579 -15.06 -26.68 21.53
C SER A 579 -13.57 -26.46 21.60
N ALA A 580 -13.08 -25.82 22.67
CA ALA A 580 -11.65 -25.71 22.92
C ALA A 580 -10.98 -27.10 22.89
N VAL A 581 -9.78 -27.20 22.30
CA VAL A 581 -8.98 -28.43 22.37
C VAL A 581 -8.59 -28.61 23.84
N GLY A 582 -9.29 -29.51 24.55
CA GLY A 582 -8.99 -29.78 25.94
C GLY A 582 -7.54 -30.22 26.08
N ARG A 583 -6.71 -29.40 26.74
CA ARG A 583 -5.41 -29.85 27.24
C ARG A 583 -5.71 -31.01 28.18
N SER A 584 -5.41 -32.22 27.74
CA SER A 584 -5.32 -33.37 28.61
C SER A 584 -4.29 -33.02 29.67
N THR A 585 -4.74 -32.69 30.87
CA THR A 585 -3.93 -32.84 32.07
C THR A 585 -3.78 -34.34 32.30
N ALA A 586 -2.73 -34.90 31.70
CA ALA A 586 -2.20 -36.21 32.07
C ALA A 586 -0.72 -35.99 32.41
N GLU A 587 -0.49 -35.90 33.72
CA GLU A 587 0.76 -35.97 34.51
C GLU A 587 1.98 -35.11 34.10
#